data_AF-A0A954JTC5-F1
#
_entry.id   AF-A0A954JTC5-F1
#
_cell.length_a   1.000
_cell.length_b   1.000
_cell.length_c   1.000
_cell.angle_alpha   90.00
_cell.angle_beta   90.00
_cell.angle_gamma   90.00
#
_symmetry.space_group_name_H-M   'P 1'
#
loop_
_entity.id
_entity.type
_entity.pdbx_description
1 polymer ?
#
loop_
_entity_poly.entity_id
_entity_poly.type
_entity_poly.pdbx_seq_one_letter_code
_entity_poly.pdbx_strand_id
1 'polypeptide(L)'
;IFIAGHGVTLGQRYFFIPHEFKRSEGDMETDIRNQGLPHDELGDMLAEVPSLKRVIIFDTCQSGGALAINRTARDPFAFRGALVRLSRAQGHYVIGASAASQQAQETSQLKHGLLTYTLLAGMKAVNEGPLVGQTVNASDKVVKVRDWFGYAQDKVPLLTKLYFGEEQFIEFTGRGESFPVLPLPE
;
A
#
# COMPACT_ATOMS: atom_id res chain seq x y z
N ILE A 1 7.12 -3.85 3.77
CA ILE A 1 6.01 -4.66 4.30
C ILE A 1 4.88 -4.62 3.30
N PHE A 2 4.30 -5.78 3.04
CA PHE A 2 3.17 -5.95 2.14
C PHE A 2 2.08 -6.66 2.93
N ILE A 3 0.87 -6.09 2.93
CA ILE A 3 -0.31 -6.63 3.61
C ILE A 3 -1.43 -6.69 2.58
N ALA A 4 -2.00 -7.89 2.41
CA ALA A 4 -3.13 -8.13 1.53
C ALA A 4 -4.22 -8.90 2.24
N GLY A 5 -5.48 -8.61 1.92
CA GLY A 5 -6.64 -9.23 2.52
C GLY A 5 -7.76 -8.24 2.84
N HIS A 6 -8.54 -8.54 3.88
CA HIS A 6 -9.66 -7.71 4.28
C HIS A 6 -9.19 -6.52 5.14
N GLY A 7 -9.71 -5.35 4.80
CA GLY A 7 -9.49 -4.10 5.51
C GLY A 7 -10.80 -3.35 5.63
N VAL A 8 -11.00 -2.68 6.76
CA VAL A 8 -12.20 -1.88 7.04
C VAL A 8 -11.79 -0.59 7.72
N THR A 9 -12.36 0.53 7.28
CA THR A 9 -12.19 1.82 7.96
C THR A 9 -13.44 2.13 8.78
N LEU A 10 -13.26 2.22 10.10
CA LEU A 10 -14.30 2.63 11.04
C LEU A 10 -14.04 4.07 11.50
N GLY A 11 -14.87 5.01 11.05
CA GLY A 11 -14.63 6.44 11.24
C GLY A 11 -13.35 6.88 10.52
N GLN A 12 -12.32 7.24 11.29
CA GLN A 12 -11.01 7.65 10.75
C GLN A 12 -9.91 6.58 10.96
N ARG A 13 -10.26 5.41 11.53
CA ARG A 13 -9.28 4.38 11.87
C ARG A 13 -9.45 3.17 10.96
N TYR A 14 -8.42 2.89 10.17
CA TYR A 14 -8.31 1.64 9.40
C TYR A 14 -7.91 0.47 10.30
N PHE A 15 -8.52 -0.68 10.05
CA PHE A 15 -8.22 -1.98 10.65
C PHE A 15 -7.98 -3.02 9.55
N PHE A 16 -6.89 -3.77 9.66
CA PHE A 16 -6.70 -5.02 8.94
C PHE A 16 -7.42 -6.15 9.66
N ILE A 17 -8.12 -7.00 8.94
CA ILE A 17 -8.87 -8.12 9.52
C ILE A 17 -8.02 -9.39 9.45
N PRO A 18 -7.53 -9.90 10.59
CA PRO A 18 -6.71 -11.12 10.61
C PRO A 18 -7.56 -12.36 10.30
N HIS A 19 -6.90 -13.44 9.91
CA HIS A 19 -7.56 -14.70 9.56
C HIS A 19 -8.32 -15.32 10.75
N GLU A 20 -7.84 -15.08 11.98
CA GLU A 20 -8.44 -15.57 13.22
C GLU A 20 -9.70 -14.81 13.64
N PHE A 21 -10.09 -13.77 12.90
CA PHE A 21 -11.26 -12.95 13.19
C PHE A 21 -12.53 -13.79 13.28
N LYS A 22 -13.24 -13.70 14.40
CA LYS A 22 -14.52 -14.39 14.61
C LYS A 22 -15.62 -13.38 14.83
N ARG A 23 -16.65 -13.47 13.99
CA ARG A 23 -17.91 -12.74 14.20
C ARG A 23 -18.64 -13.32 15.40
N SER A 24 -18.95 -12.47 16.36
CA SER A 24 -19.82 -12.80 17.49
C SER A 24 -21.29 -12.54 17.12
N GLU A 25 -22.22 -12.95 17.99
CA GLU A 25 -23.65 -12.60 17.84
C GLU A 25 -23.91 -11.09 18.03
N GLY A 26 -22.92 -10.35 18.50
CA GLY A 26 -23.00 -8.92 18.76
C GLY A 26 -22.78 -8.04 17.53
N ASP A 27 -22.41 -6.80 17.81
CA ASP A 27 -22.19 -5.77 16.79
C ASP A 27 -20.85 -5.96 16.06
N MET A 28 -20.91 -5.85 14.72
CA MET A 28 -19.77 -6.05 13.82
C MET A 28 -18.65 -5.03 14.07
N GLU A 29 -19.01 -3.78 14.38
CA GLU A 29 -18.03 -2.73 14.64
C GLU A 29 -17.22 -3.06 15.90
N THR A 30 -17.90 -3.52 16.95
CA THR A 30 -17.30 -3.95 18.20
C THR A 30 -16.31 -5.10 18.00
N ASP A 31 -16.69 -6.11 17.21
CA ASP A 31 -15.79 -7.22 16.88
C ASP A 31 -14.54 -6.74 16.14
N ILE A 32 -14.69 -5.87 15.12
CA ILE A 32 -13.57 -5.31 14.35
C ILE A 32 -12.64 -4.51 15.25
N ARG A 33 -13.17 -3.69 16.17
CA ARG A 33 -12.35 -2.88 17.08
C ARG A 33 -11.55 -3.74 18.07
N ASN A 34 -12.07 -4.90 18.46
CA ASN A 34 -11.44 -5.78 19.44
C ASN A 34 -10.45 -6.78 18.82
N GLN A 35 -10.70 -7.22 17.58
CA GLN A 35 -9.94 -8.30 16.94
C GLN A 35 -9.16 -7.85 15.70
N GLY A 36 -9.50 -6.70 15.09
CA GLY A 36 -8.78 -6.15 13.96
C GLY A 36 -7.46 -5.50 14.38
N LEU A 37 -6.45 -5.56 13.50
CA LEU A 37 -5.17 -4.89 13.69
C LEU A 37 -5.27 -3.44 13.18
N PRO A 38 -5.26 -2.42 14.05
CA PRO A 38 -5.40 -1.05 13.61
C PRO A 38 -4.09 -0.51 13.03
N HIS A 39 -4.20 0.38 12.03
CA HIS A 39 -3.03 0.91 11.31
C HIS A 39 -2.05 1.68 12.21
N ASP A 40 -2.53 2.35 13.26
CA ASP A 40 -1.72 3.15 14.16
C ASP A 40 -0.82 2.27 15.05
N GLU A 41 -1.36 1.19 15.61
CA GLU A 41 -0.59 0.18 16.34
C GLU A 41 0.45 -0.49 15.44
N LEU A 42 0.05 -0.86 14.21
CA LEU A 42 1.02 -1.32 13.21
C LEU A 42 2.09 -0.26 12.95
N GLY A 43 1.71 1.01 12.80
CA GLY A 43 2.64 2.13 12.63
C GLY A 43 3.65 2.24 13.77
N ASP A 44 3.20 2.09 15.02
CA ASP A 44 4.04 2.11 16.22
C ASP A 44 5.02 0.92 16.23
N MET A 45 4.54 -0.30 15.95
CA MET A 45 5.40 -1.49 15.81
C MET A 45 6.46 -1.30 14.72
N LEU A 46 6.08 -0.72 13.57
CA LEU A 46 7.00 -0.45 12.47
C LEU A 46 7.99 0.66 12.77
N ALA A 47 7.61 1.59 13.65
CA ALA A 47 8.51 2.64 14.07
C ALA A 47 9.71 2.03 14.78
N GLU A 48 9.49 1.00 15.62
CA GLU A 48 10.52 0.33 16.42
C GLU A 48 11.66 -0.26 15.61
N VAL A 49 11.37 -0.73 14.40
CA VAL A 49 12.36 -1.31 13.49
C VAL A 49 13.36 -0.24 13.04
N PRO A 50 14.68 -0.38 13.29
CA PRO A 50 15.69 0.63 12.97
C PRO A 50 16.02 0.65 11.46
N SER A 51 15.08 1.10 10.64
CA SER A 51 15.19 1.19 9.18
C SER A 51 15.00 2.62 8.67
N LEU A 52 15.91 3.05 7.80
CA LEU A 52 15.91 4.39 7.18
C LEU A 52 15.05 4.46 5.92
N LYS A 53 14.75 3.31 5.32
CA LYS A 53 13.98 3.16 4.08
C LYS A 53 12.84 2.21 4.35
N ARG A 54 11.61 2.69 4.30
CA ARG A 54 10.41 1.91 4.59
C ARG A 54 9.43 2.03 3.45
N VAL A 55 8.96 0.87 2.99
CA VAL A 55 7.88 0.75 2.02
C VAL A 55 6.79 -0.10 2.68
N ILE A 56 5.58 0.41 2.72
CA ILE A 56 4.42 -0.29 3.26
C ILE A 56 3.35 -0.29 2.17
N ILE A 57 2.84 -1.46 1.83
CA ILE A 57 1.82 -1.65 0.79
C ILE A 57 0.61 -2.29 1.45
N PHE A 58 -0.53 -1.62 1.36
CA PHE A 58 -1.83 -2.12 1.81
C PHE A 58 -2.68 -2.47 0.59
N ASP A 59 -2.64 -3.73 0.14
CA ASP A 59 -3.54 -4.26 -0.89
C ASP A 59 -4.80 -4.82 -0.23
N THR A 60 -5.58 -3.90 0.33
CA THR A 60 -6.77 -4.22 1.14
C THR A 60 -7.89 -3.24 0.83
N CYS A 61 -9.13 -3.68 1.03
CA CYS A 61 -10.31 -2.84 0.85
C CYS A 61 -10.25 -1.62 1.79
N GLN A 62 -10.72 -0.46 1.33
CA GLN A 62 -10.80 0.76 2.14
C GLN A 62 -9.47 1.21 2.81
N SER A 63 -8.32 0.87 2.23
CA SER A 63 -7.00 1.19 2.80
C SER A 63 -6.58 2.65 2.73
N GLY A 64 -7.39 3.53 2.15
CA GLY A 64 -7.17 4.98 2.17
C GLY A 64 -7.00 5.52 3.59
N GLY A 65 -7.73 4.94 4.56
CA GLY A 65 -7.56 5.23 5.98
C GLY A 65 -6.20 4.80 6.54
N ALA A 66 -5.58 3.74 6.01
CA ALA A 66 -4.26 3.27 6.45
C ALA A 66 -3.13 4.25 6.10
N LEU A 67 -3.33 5.14 5.11
CA LEU A 67 -2.37 6.20 4.77
C LEU A 67 -2.18 7.19 5.92
N ALA A 68 -3.07 7.21 6.91
CA ALA A 68 -2.96 8.04 8.10
C ALA A 68 -1.75 7.69 8.99
N ILE A 69 -1.12 6.51 8.83
CA ILE A 69 0.18 6.17 9.46
C ILE A 69 1.20 7.31 9.29
N ASN A 70 1.16 8.02 8.15
CA ASN A 70 2.09 9.12 7.84
C ASN A 70 1.49 10.53 7.91
N ARG A 71 0.18 10.69 8.20
CA ARG A 71 -0.53 11.99 8.09
C ARG A 71 -0.85 12.67 9.43
N THR A 72 -0.79 11.96 10.56
CA THR A 72 -1.22 12.49 11.86
C THR A 72 -0.11 13.23 12.62
N ALA A 73 -0.49 14.07 13.60
CA ALA A 73 0.45 14.79 14.49
C ALA A 73 1.38 13.85 15.30
N ARG A 74 0.98 12.58 15.47
CA ARG A 74 1.84 11.46 15.90
C ARG A 74 2.26 10.65 14.67
N ASP A 75 3.10 11.20 13.82
CA ASP A 75 3.81 10.40 12.80
C ASP A 75 4.81 9.50 13.57
N PRO A 76 4.59 8.16 13.64
CA PRO A 76 5.46 7.26 14.41
C PRO A 76 6.91 7.27 13.89
N PHE A 77 7.10 7.74 12.66
CA PHE A 77 8.40 7.78 12.00
C PHE A 77 9.13 9.13 12.15
N ALA A 78 8.43 10.20 12.53
CA ALA A 78 8.98 11.56 12.59
C ALA A 78 10.14 11.72 13.58
N PHE A 79 10.03 11.14 14.79
CA PHE A 79 11.06 11.30 15.83
C PHE A 79 12.39 10.64 15.44
N ARG A 80 12.35 9.46 14.81
CA ARG A 80 13.56 8.77 14.32
C ARG A 80 14.19 9.50 13.14
N GLY A 81 13.39 10.02 12.21
CA GLY A 81 13.90 10.83 11.09
C GLY A 81 14.65 12.08 11.56
N ALA A 82 14.23 12.70 12.66
CA ALA A 82 14.89 13.88 13.22
C ALA A 82 16.29 13.60 13.82
N LEU A 83 16.51 12.41 14.37
CA LEU A 83 17.77 12.02 15.03
C LEU A 83 18.89 11.64 14.03
N VAL A 84 18.54 11.26 12.79
CA VAL A 84 19.50 10.65 11.83
C VAL A 84 19.78 11.57 10.63
N ARG A 85 19.57 12.89 10.73
CA ARG A 85 19.72 13.87 9.62
C ARG A 85 21.14 14.08 9.05
N LEU A 86 22.03 13.10 9.16
CA LEU A 86 23.35 13.12 8.54
C LEU A 86 23.42 12.04 7.44
N SER A 87 23.34 12.49 6.17
CA SER A 87 23.99 11.86 5.02
C SER A 87 23.37 10.63 4.31
N ARG A 88 22.15 10.17 4.58
CA ARG A 88 21.57 9.00 3.86
C ARG A 88 20.18 9.27 3.28
N ALA A 89 19.91 8.73 2.09
CA ALA A 89 18.58 8.66 1.49
C ALA A 89 17.61 7.93 2.46
N GLN A 90 16.82 8.72 3.18
CA GLN A 90 15.79 8.29 4.12
C GLN A 90 14.44 8.49 3.48
N GLY A 91 13.53 7.53 3.64
CA GLY A 91 12.18 7.68 3.12
C GLY A 91 11.19 6.68 3.69
N HIS A 92 9.96 7.14 3.85
CA HIS A 92 8.83 6.33 4.28
C HIS A 92 7.71 6.50 3.26
N TYR A 93 7.35 5.40 2.61
CA TYR A 93 6.35 5.38 1.55
C TYR A 93 5.27 4.36 1.91
N VAL A 94 4.01 4.79 1.85
CA VAL A 94 2.83 3.95 2.09
C VAL A 94 1.90 4.09 0.89
N ILE A 95 1.40 2.98 0.35
CA ILE A 95 0.42 2.95 -0.75
C ILE A 95 -0.78 2.09 -0.36
N GLY A 96 -1.97 2.48 -0.80
CA GLY A 96 -3.21 1.73 -0.60
C GLY A 96 -4.35 2.23 -1.49
N ALA A 97 -5.46 1.49 -1.51
CA ALA A 97 -6.66 1.84 -2.27
C ALA A 97 -7.47 2.95 -1.58
N SER A 98 -7.74 4.05 -2.29
CA SER A 98 -8.31 5.26 -1.69
C SER A 98 -9.80 5.17 -1.36
N ALA A 99 -10.56 4.36 -2.10
CA ALA A 99 -12.01 4.42 -2.05
C ALA A 99 -12.59 3.64 -0.86
N ALA A 100 -13.28 4.36 0.04
CA ALA A 100 -13.99 3.83 1.20
C ALA A 100 -15.17 2.91 0.87
N SER A 101 -15.68 2.93 -0.37
CA SER A 101 -16.81 2.12 -0.82
C SER A 101 -16.42 0.95 -1.73
N GLN A 102 -15.15 0.84 -2.14
CA GLN A 102 -14.75 -0.13 -3.16
C GLN A 102 -13.88 -1.22 -2.56
N GLN A 103 -14.34 -2.46 -2.78
CA GLN A 103 -13.59 -3.66 -2.45
C GLN A 103 -12.28 -3.65 -3.25
N ALA A 104 -11.17 -4.09 -2.66
CA ALA A 104 -9.97 -4.40 -3.44
C ALA A 104 -10.35 -5.47 -4.46
N GLN A 105 -10.28 -5.10 -5.73
CA GLN A 105 -10.78 -5.95 -6.79
C GLN A 105 -9.70 -6.95 -7.21
N GLU A 106 -10.06 -8.22 -7.15
CA GLU A 106 -9.28 -9.33 -7.68
C GLU A 106 -9.97 -9.86 -8.92
N THR A 107 -9.18 -10.18 -9.95
CA THR A 107 -9.69 -10.89 -11.11
C THR A 107 -9.03 -12.26 -11.18
N SER A 108 -9.85 -13.30 -11.39
CA SER A 108 -9.38 -14.67 -11.56
C SER A 108 -8.39 -14.81 -12.73
N GLN A 109 -8.45 -13.90 -13.70
CA GLN A 109 -7.56 -13.88 -14.85
C GLN A 109 -6.13 -13.44 -14.50
N LEU A 110 -5.97 -12.47 -13.59
CA LEU A 110 -4.65 -11.93 -13.23
C LEU A 110 -4.03 -12.60 -12.00
N LYS A 111 -4.80 -13.42 -11.26
CA LYS A 111 -4.36 -14.20 -10.09
C LYS A 111 -3.77 -13.35 -8.95
N HIS A 112 -4.00 -12.04 -8.98
CA HIS A 112 -3.50 -11.04 -8.05
C HIS A 112 -4.56 -9.94 -7.87
N GLY A 113 -4.54 -9.25 -6.73
CA GLY A 113 -5.20 -7.95 -6.59
C GLY A 113 -4.64 -6.95 -7.59
N LEU A 114 -5.47 -6.01 -8.08
CA LEU A 114 -5.06 -5.07 -9.12
C LEU A 114 -3.88 -4.17 -8.69
N LEU A 115 -3.80 -3.79 -7.40
CA LEU A 115 -2.64 -3.07 -6.89
C LEU A 115 -1.39 -3.95 -6.93
N THR A 116 -1.46 -5.18 -6.43
CA THR A 116 -0.32 -6.12 -6.52
C THR A 116 0.12 -6.35 -7.96
N TYR A 117 -0.82 -6.62 -8.86
CA TYR A 117 -0.55 -6.87 -10.27
C TYR A 117 0.15 -5.67 -10.93
N THR A 118 -0.33 -4.44 -10.70
CA THR A 118 0.29 -3.23 -11.28
C THR A 118 1.67 -2.96 -10.71
N LEU A 119 1.88 -3.20 -9.41
CA LEU A 119 3.20 -3.09 -8.79
C LEU A 119 4.18 -4.11 -9.38
N LEU A 120 3.76 -5.37 -9.57
CA LEU A 120 4.58 -6.40 -10.23
C LEU A 120 4.87 -6.04 -11.69
N ALA A 121 3.87 -5.55 -12.43
CA ALA A 121 4.03 -5.13 -13.82
C ALA A 121 5.04 -3.99 -13.95
N GLY A 122 5.00 -3.00 -13.05
CA GLY A 122 5.99 -1.93 -13.00
C GLY A 122 7.44 -2.43 -12.90
N MET A 123 7.65 -3.61 -12.33
CA MET A 123 8.95 -4.27 -12.17
C MET A 123 9.26 -5.34 -13.23
N LYS A 124 8.48 -5.43 -14.31
CA LYS A 124 8.55 -6.52 -15.32
C LYS A 124 8.36 -7.93 -14.73
N ALA A 125 7.61 -8.06 -13.63
CA ALA A 125 7.43 -9.33 -12.91
C ALA A 125 6.09 -10.03 -13.21
N VAL A 126 5.41 -9.67 -14.31
CA VAL A 126 4.16 -10.29 -14.76
C VAL A 126 4.36 -10.95 -16.13
N ASN A 127 3.81 -12.15 -16.28
CA ASN A 127 3.90 -12.94 -17.52
C ASN A 127 2.55 -13.06 -18.24
N GLU A 128 1.47 -12.58 -17.63
CA GLU A 128 0.10 -12.67 -18.14
C GLU A 128 -0.60 -11.32 -17.91
N GLY A 129 -1.60 -11.00 -18.74
CA GLY A 129 -2.42 -9.81 -18.59
C GLY A 129 -2.01 -8.59 -19.44
N PRO A 130 -2.77 -7.48 -19.35
CA PRO A 130 -2.65 -6.34 -20.26
C PRO A 130 -1.40 -5.46 -20.06
N LEU A 131 -0.61 -5.72 -19.02
CA LEU A 131 0.59 -4.94 -18.68
C LEU A 131 1.89 -5.72 -18.91
N VAL A 132 1.82 -6.91 -19.51
CA VAL A 132 3.02 -7.68 -19.89
C VAL A 132 3.92 -6.82 -20.79
N GLY A 133 5.22 -6.80 -20.46
CA GLY A 133 6.23 -6.00 -21.16
C GLY A 133 6.21 -4.50 -20.86
N GLN A 134 5.21 -4.01 -20.11
CA GLN A 134 5.25 -2.64 -19.57
C GLN A 134 6.12 -2.58 -18.31
N THR A 135 6.61 -1.40 -17.98
CA THR A 135 7.43 -1.18 -16.78
C THR A 135 7.38 0.30 -16.37
N VAL A 136 7.90 0.62 -15.19
CA VAL A 136 8.12 2.01 -14.77
C VAL A 136 9.07 2.72 -15.74
N ASN A 137 8.88 4.01 -15.95
CA ASN A 137 9.85 4.82 -16.70
C ASN A 137 11.06 5.14 -15.80
N ALA A 138 12.03 4.21 -15.73
CA ALA A 138 13.25 4.37 -14.96
C ALA A 138 14.41 4.84 -15.85
N SER A 139 14.93 6.03 -15.56
CA SER A 139 16.04 6.65 -16.30
C SER A 139 17.39 5.96 -16.09
N ASP A 140 17.59 5.30 -14.95
CA ASP A 140 18.85 4.66 -14.52
C ASP A 140 18.73 3.12 -14.45
N LYS A 141 17.74 2.52 -15.12
CA LYS A 141 17.39 1.09 -15.00
C LYS A 141 17.12 0.63 -13.56
N VAL A 142 16.84 1.55 -12.64
CA VAL A 142 16.55 1.24 -11.24
C VAL A 142 15.16 1.75 -10.88
N VAL A 143 14.34 0.88 -10.31
CA VAL A 143 13.00 1.24 -9.85
C VAL A 143 13.11 2.01 -8.55
N LYS A 144 12.71 3.29 -8.57
CA LYS A 144 12.57 4.12 -7.36
C LYS A 144 11.14 4.05 -6.85
N VAL A 145 10.95 4.10 -5.54
CA VAL A 145 9.63 3.91 -4.90
C VAL A 145 8.58 4.86 -5.47
N ARG A 146 8.90 6.14 -5.64
CA ARG A 146 7.93 7.13 -6.14
C ARG A 146 7.47 6.82 -7.57
N ASP A 147 8.39 6.42 -8.45
CA ASP A 147 8.05 6.11 -9.84
C ASP A 147 7.26 4.80 -9.93
N TRP A 148 7.59 3.84 -9.06
CA TRP A 148 6.85 2.59 -8.90
C TRP A 148 5.41 2.81 -8.44
N PHE A 149 5.22 3.65 -7.43
CA PHE A 149 3.90 3.98 -6.91
C PHE A 149 3.10 4.85 -7.87
N GLY A 150 3.76 5.78 -8.58
CA GLY A 150 3.15 6.55 -9.66
C GLY A 150 2.66 5.66 -10.79
N TYR A 151 3.45 4.66 -11.21
CA TYR A 151 3.02 3.68 -12.20
C TYR A 151 1.75 2.93 -11.75
N ALA A 152 1.68 2.47 -10.50
CA ALA A 152 0.47 1.85 -9.98
C ALA A 152 -0.72 2.82 -9.98
N GLN A 153 -0.49 4.10 -9.62
CA GLN A 153 -1.53 5.13 -9.58
C GLN A 153 -2.12 5.41 -10.97
N ASP A 154 -1.29 5.37 -12.01
CA ASP A 154 -1.73 5.56 -13.39
C ASP A 154 -2.47 4.33 -13.95
N LYS A 155 -2.05 3.11 -13.55
CA LYS A 155 -2.52 1.87 -14.17
C LYS A 155 -3.74 1.26 -13.48
N VAL A 156 -3.88 1.38 -12.16
CA VAL A 156 -5.00 0.77 -11.43
C VAL A 156 -6.36 1.26 -11.97
N PRO A 157 -6.62 2.57 -12.17
CA PRO A 157 -7.92 3.03 -12.69
C PRO A 157 -8.25 2.46 -14.07
N LEU A 158 -7.24 2.30 -14.93
CA LEU A 158 -7.42 1.72 -16.27
C LEU A 158 -7.82 0.24 -16.21
N LEU A 159 -7.20 -0.51 -15.30
CA LEU A 159 -7.52 -1.93 -15.11
C LEU A 159 -8.88 -2.13 -14.45
N THR A 160 -9.22 -1.33 -13.45
CA THR A 160 -10.51 -1.46 -12.77
C THR A 160 -11.63 -1.16 -13.77
N LYS A 161 -11.45 -0.15 -14.63
CA LYS A 161 -12.39 0.16 -15.71
C LYS A 161 -12.51 -0.98 -16.72
N LEU A 162 -11.38 -1.58 -17.10
CA LEU A 162 -11.35 -2.70 -18.05
C LEU A 162 -12.07 -3.93 -17.51
N TYR A 163 -11.86 -4.28 -16.24
CA TYR A 163 -12.35 -5.54 -15.67
C TYR A 163 -13.70 -5.44 -14.97
N PHE A 164 -14.04 -4.26 -14.44
CA PHE A 164 -15.20 -4.06 -13.57
C PHE A 164 -16.09 -2.89 -14.01
N GLY A 165 -15.73 -2.18 -15.08
CA GLY A 165 -16.53 -1.09 -15.64
C GLY A 165 -16.43 0.25 -14.89
N GLU A 166 -15.70 0.29 -13.77
CA GLU A 166 -15.56 1.48 -12.93
C GLU A 166 -14.09 1.81 -12.63
N GLU A 167 -13.77 3.10 -12.54
CA GLU A 167 -12.43 3.55 -12.15
C GLU A 167 -12.30 3.55 -10.62
N GLN A 168 -11.27 2.86 -10.11
CA GLN A 168 -10.86 2.92 -8.72
C GLN A 168 -9.47 3.52 -8.66
N PHE A 169 -9.30 4.47 -7.74
CA PHE A 169 -8.05 5.18 -7.53
C PHE A 169 -7.33 4.65 -6.31
N ILE A 170 -6.01 4.70 -6.38
CA ILE A 170 -5.12 4.44 -5.27
C ILE A 170 -4.39 5.72 -4.88
N GLU A 171 -3.97 5.77 -3.63
CA GLU A 171 -3.18 6.86 -3.09
C GLU A 171 -1.93 6.30 -2.46
N PHE A 172 -0.87 7.09 -2.54
CA PHE A 172 0.31 6.87 -1.73
C PHE A 172 0.73 8.15 -1.03
N THR A 173 1.41 7.98 0.09
CA THR A 173 2.10 9.05 0.81
C THR A 173 3.57 8.72 0.87
N GLY A 174 4.40 9.74 0.72
CA GLY A 174 5.85 9.63 0.82
C GLY A 174 6.42 10.77 1.64
N ARG A 175 7.29 10.47 2.61
CA ARG A 175 8.15 11.46 3.29
C ARG A 175 9.60 11.10 3.04
N GLY A 176 10.45 12.11 2.87
CA GLY A 176 11.88 11.93 2.58
C GLY A 176 12.18 11.73 1.08
N GLU A 177 13.38 11.27 0.78
CA GLU A 177 13.82 11.03 -0.58
C GLU A 177 13.35 9.67 -1.10
N SER A 178 12.93 9.64 -2.37
CA SER A 178 12.65 8.39 -3.06
C SER A 178 13.94 7.59 -3.21
N PHE A 179 13.89 6.30 -2.93
CA PHE A 179 15.07 5.44 -2.94
C PHE A 179 14.91 4.25 -3.91
N PRO A 180 16.02 3.68 -4.41
CA PRO A 180 16.03 2.42 -5.15
C PRO A 180 15.37 1.28 -4.38
N VAL A 181 14.49 0.53 -5.05
CA VAL A 181 13.88 -0.71 -4.54
C VAL A 181 14.54 -1.92 -5.16
N LEU A 182 14.60 -1.97 -6.50
CA LEU A 182 15.17 -3.07 -7.27
C LEU A 182 15.73 -2.56 -8.62
N PRO A 183 16.78 -3.19 -9.18
CA PRO A 183 17.15 -3.00 -10.57
C PRO A 183 16.07 -3.57 -11.49
N LEU A 184 15.87 -2.97 -12.66
CA LEU A 184 15.01 -3.54 -13.70
C LEU A 184 15.75 -4.67 -14.42
N PRO A 185 15.12 -5.84 -14.62
CA PRO A 185 15.66 -6.89 -15.48
C PRO A 185 15.89 -6.37 -16.90
N GLU A 186 16.94 -6.87 -17.55
CA GLU A 186 17.19 -6.59 -18.97
C GLU A 186 16.02 -7.06 -19.83
#